data_AF-A0A1I4P749-F1
#
_entry.id   AF-A0A1I4P749-F1
#
_cell.length_a   1.000
_cell.length_b   1.000
_cell.length_c   1.000
_cell.angle_alpha   90.00
_cell.angle_beta   90.00
_cell.angle_gamma   90.00
#
_symmetry.space_group_name_H-M   'P 1'
#
loop_
_entity.id
_entity.type
_entity.pdbx_description
1 polymer ?
#
loop_
_entity_poly.entity_id
_entity_poly.type
_entity_poly.pdbx_seq_one_letter_code
_entity_poly.pdbx_strand_id
1 'polypeptide(L)'
;MIKPKMFFSTILLFFLLFIPILQAANNNNIIDLNGSFSENGNLFDLDNLKPGDWAEREITISNQTDHDITYDMDLRHLDGSEMFYQQLSLEITKGDDVLFHDKLSQFTLMTDLPLLANSEDNIAFYLTFPPESGNEYQGLTTNAEIIITAYDDTETETSTFPISTDSQSTSDSLLPNTATIMFNVLLIGCILLLAGAFVLLYLKRNKSAEE
;
A
#
# COMPACT_ATOMS: atom_id res chain seq x y z
N MET A 1 2.86 -48.61 33.34
CA MET A 1 3.39 -48.90 31.98
C MET A 1 2.37 -48.45 30.93
N ILE A 2 2.57 -47.29 30.32
CA ILE A 2 1.76 -46.83 29.19
C ILE A 2 2.17 -47.66 27.98
N LYS A 3 1.21 -48.32 27.32
CA LYS A 3 1.49 -49.17 26.15
C LYS A 3 2.05 -48.28 25.02
N PRO A 4 3.09 -48.73 24.30
CA PRO A 4 3.79 -47.90 23.31
C PRO A 4 2.87 -47.34 22.20
N LYS A 5 1.76 -48.05 21.90
CA LYS A 5 0.73 -47.60 20.95
C LYS A 5 -0.09 -46.40 21.45
N MET A 6 -0.32 -46.28 22.76
CA MET A 6 -1.03 -45.12 23.32
C MET A 6 -0.15 -43.88 23.36
N PHE A 7 1.15 -44.03 23.60
CA PHE A 7 2.10 -42.92 23.62
C PHE A 7 2.30 -42.30 22.23
N PHE A 8 2.37 -43.14 21.19
CA PHE A 8 2.46 -42.69 19.79
C PHE A 8 1.19 -41.92 19.37
N SER A 9 0.01 -42.38 19.81
CA SER A 9 -1.26 -41.72 19.52
C SER A 9 -1.37 -40.34 20.19
N THR A 10 -0.84 -40.17 21.41
CA THR A 10 -0.86 -38.87 22.11
C THR A 10 0.12 -37.87 21.51
N ILE A 11 1.29 -38.32 21.04
CA ILE A 11 2.25 -37.45 20.34
C ILE A 11 1.70 -36.99 18.99
N LEU A 12 1.04 -37.89 18.24
CA LEU A 12 0.41 -37.55 16.98
C LEU A 12 -0.73 -36.53 17.17
N LEU A 13 -1.54 -36.70 18.21
CA LEU A 13 -2.61 -35.77 18.56
C LEU A 13 -2.07 -34.39 18.99
N PHE A 14 -0.96 -34.37 19.73
CA PHE A 14 -0.29 -33.12 20.10
C PHE A 14 0.30 -32.41 18.87
N PHE A 15 0.87 -33.14 17.92
CA PHE A 15 1.38 -32.57 16.66
C PHE A 15 0.27 -32.01 15.76
N LEU A 16 -0.92 -32.62 15.78
CA LEU A 16 -2.12 -32.14 15.07
C LEU A 16 -2.65 -30.81 15.66
N LEU A 17 -2.39 -30.50 16.93
CA LEU A 17 -2.75 -29.22 17.55
C LEU A 17 -1.78 -28.08 17.20
N PHE A 18 -0.60 -28.40 16.64
CA PHE A 18 0.39 -27.43 16.19
C PHE A 18 0.37 -27.19 14.68
N ILE A 19 -0.63 -27.72 13.95
CA ILE A 19 -0.83 -27.30 12.57
C ILE A 19 -1.14 -25.79 12.62
N PRO A 20 -0.29 -24.92 12.06
CA PRO A 20 -0.64 -23.52 11.96
C PRO A 20 -1.94 -23.46 11.15
N ILE A 21 -3.00 -22.94 11.77
CA ILE A 21 -4.19 -22.55 11.03
C ILE A 21 -3.67 -21.53 10.02
N LEU A 22 -3.69 -21.87 8.73
CA LEU A 22 -3.54 -20.86 7.69
C LEU A 22 -4.72 -19.93 7.87
N GLN A 23 -4.52 -18.87 8.63
CA GLN A 23 -5.35 -17.70 8.51
C GLN A 23 -4.97 -17.12 7.15
N ALA A 24 -5.88 -17.27 6.18
CA ALA A 24 -5.83 -16.40 5.03
C ALA A 24 -5.77 -14.97 5.59
N ALA A 25 -4.76 -14.20 5.17
CA ALA A 25 -4.81 -12.77 5.37
C ALA A 25 -6.07 -12.31 4.63
N ASN A 26 -7.12 -12.04 5.38
CA ASN A 26 -8.28 -11.34 4.87
C ASN A 26 -7.77 -9.92 4.65
N ASN A 27 -7.26 -9.65 3.45
CA ASN A 27 -7.07 -8.29 2.99
C ASN A 27 -8.48 -7.75 2.77
N ASN A 28 -9.05 -7.12 3.80
CA ASN A 28 -10.35 -6.45 3.73
C ASN A 28 -10.21 -5.12 2.96
N ASN A 29 -9.40 -5.11 1.91
CA ASN A 29 -9.30 -3.95 1.04
C ASN A 29 -10.47 -4.04 0.07
N ILE A 30 -11.29 -3.00 0.05
CA ILE A 30 -12.43 -2.91 -0.87
C ILE A 30 -11.95 -2.54 -2.28
N ILE A 31 -10.74 -1.95 -2.38
CA ILE A 31 -10.08 -1.65 -3.65
C ILE A 31 -8.68 -2.24 -3.73
N ASP A 32 -8.26 -2.58 -4.95
CA ASP A 32 -6.87 -2.85 -5.31
C ASP A 32 -6.37 -1.76 -6.27
N LEU A 33 -5.14 -1.29 -6.03
CA LEU A 33 -4.55 -0.16 -6.76
C LEU A 33 -3.26 -0.62 -7.42
N ASN A 34 -3.31 -0.71 -8.75
CA ASN A 34 -2.16 -1.04 -9.58
C ASN A 34 -1.80 0.15 -10.45
N GLY A 35 -0.56 0.27 -10.91
CA GLY A 35 -0.18 1.43 -11.72
C GLY A 35 1.31 1.58 -11.97
N SER A 36 1.63 2.66 -12.68
CA SER A 36 3.01 3.04 -13.02
C SER A 36 3.67 3.81 -11.88
N PHE A 37 3.91 3.15 -10.75
CA PHE A 37 4.61 3.74 -9.61
C PHE A 37 6.13 3.72 -9.81
N SER A 38 6.83 4.74 -9.30
CA SER A 38 8.30 4.74 -9.24
C SER A 38 8.82 3.67 -8.26
N GLU A 39 10.13 3.41 -8.26
CA GLU A 39 10.76 2.50 -7.29
C GLU A 39 10.50 2.91 -5.83
N ASN A 40 10.21 4.20 -5.60
CA ASN A 40 9.87 4.75 -4.30
C ASN A 40 8.36 4.73 -4.01
N GLY A 41 7.53 4.15 -4.89
CA GLY A 41 6.07 4.13 -4.74
C GLY A 41 5.38 5.47 -5.03
N ASN A 42 6.10 6.46 -5.57
CA ASN A 42 5.52 7.74 -5.96
C ASN A 42 4.80 7.59 -7.30
N LEU A 43 3.68 8.28 -7.47
CA LEU A 43 3.04 8.34 -8.78
C LEU A 43 3.90 9.18 -9.73
N PHE A 44 4.31 10.35 -9.27
CA PHE A 44 5.23 11.22 -10.00
C PHE A 44 6.53 11.41 -9.23
N ASP A 45 7.64 11.17 -9.93
CA ASP A 45 9.01 11.38 -9.46
C ASP A 45 9.72 12.08 -10.61
N LEU A 46 9.66 13.42 -10.61
CA LEU A 46 10.00 14.25 -11.76
C LEU A 46 11.17 15.17 -11.45
N ASP A 47 12.33 14.83 -12.02
CA ASP A 47 13.56 15.58 -11.87
C ASP A 47 13.80 16.59 -12.99
N ASN A 48 14.30 17.77 -12.61
CA ASN A 48 14.79 18.79 -13.53
C ASN A 48 13.77 19.21 -14.59
N LEU A 49 12.50 19.30 -14.19
CA LEU A 49 11.38 19.71 -15.02
C LEU A 49 11.62 21.11 -15.61
N LYS A 50 11.42 21.25 -16.92
CA LYS A 50 11.53 22.53 -17.64
C LYS A 50 10.20 22.91 -18.28
N PRO A 51 9.98 24.21 -18.54
CA PRO A 51 8.80 24.64 -19.30
C PRO A 51 8.68 23.86 -20.61
N GLY A 52 7.53 23.23 -20.83
CA GLY A 52 7.23 22.35 -21.96
C GLY A 52 7.40 20.85 -21.68
N ASP A 53 7.99 20.46 -20.55
CA ASP A 53 8.06 19.06 -20.13
C ASP A 53 6.70 18.57 -19.62
N TRP A 54 6.45 17.29 -19.78
CA TRP A 54 5.25 16.61 -19.32
C TRP A 54 5.57 15.20 -18.85
N ALA A 55 4.69 14.66 -18.02
CA ALA A 55 4.75 13.28 -17.55
C ALA A 55 3.36 12.69 -17.49
N GLU A 56 3.25 11.42 -17.89
CA GLU A 56 2.02 10.65 -17.85
C GLU A 56 2.18 9.48 -16.88
N ARG A 57 1.13 9.22 -16.10
CA ARG A 57 1.04 8.09 -15.18
C ARG A 57 -0.35 7.51 -15.23
N GLU A 58 -0.45 6.19 -15.15
CA GLU A 58 -1.72 5.48 -15.13
C GLU A 58 -1.82 4.67 -13.85
N ILE A 59 -3.01 4.70 -13.24
CA ILE A 59 -3.41 3.80 -12.17
C ILE A 59 -4.69 3.08 -12.58
N THR A 60 -4.81 1.84 -12.13
CA THR A 60 -6.01 1.02 -12.23
C THR A 60 -6.59 0.84 -10.83
N ILE A 61 -7.82 1.32 -10.63
CA ILE A 61 -8.58 1.17 -9.39
C ILE A 61 -9.56 0.01 -9.58
N SER A 62 -9.34 -1.09 -8.87
CA SER A 62 -10.13 -2.33 -9.02
C SER A 62 -11.00 -2.58 -7.81
N ASN A 63 -12.31 -2.67 -7.98
CA ASN A 63 -13.24 -3.02 -6.91
C ASN A 63 -13.13 -4.52 -6.60
N GLN A 64 -12.72 -4.85 -5.37
CA GLN A 64 -12.56 -6.23 -4.88
C GLN A 64 -13.84 -6.81 -4.25
N THR A 65 -14.89 -6.00 -4.16
CA THR A 65 -16.18 -6.39 -3.56
C THR A 65 -17.14 -6.97 -4.60
N ASP A 66 -18.17 -7.64 -4.11
CA ASP A 66 -19.26 -8.22 -4.90
C ASP A 66 -20.43 -7.25 -5.16
N HIS A 67 -20.28 -5.98 -4.78
CA HIS A 67 -21.28 -4.94 -4.95
C HIS A 67 -20.63 -3.64 -5.45
N ASP A 68 -21.46 -2.69 -5.88
CA ASP A 68 -20.96 -1.41 -6.37
C ASP A 68 -20.46 -0.57 -5.20
N ILE A 69 -19.32 0.08 -5.38
CA ILE A 69 -18.76 1.01 -4.41
C ILE A 69 -18.58 2.37 -5.07
N THR A 70 -18.20 3.33 -4.23
CA THR A 70 -17.96 4.69 -4.65
C THR A 70 -16.56 5.11 -4.21
N TYR A 71 -15.93 6.00 -4.96
CA TYR A 71 -14.69 6.62 -4.51
C TYR A 71 -14.66 8.12 -4.76
N ASP A 72 -13.91 8.81 -3.91
CA ASP A 72 -13.58 10.21 -4.02
C ASP A 72 -12.11 10.37 -4.41
N MET A 73 -11.81 11.47 -5.11
CA MET A 73 -10.45 11.86 -5.44
C MET A 73 -10.17 13.29 -4.99
N ASP A 74 -9.12 13.45 -4.19
CA ASP A 74 -8.62 14.73 -3.71
C ASP A 74 -7.17 14.97 -4.15
N LEU A 75 -6.76 16.23 -4.15
CA LEU A 75 -5.38 16.66 -4.38
C LEU A 75 -4.97 17.65 -3.31
N ARG A 76 -3.89 17.34 -2.59
CA ARG A 76 -3.39 18.19 -1.50
C ARG A 76 -1.95 18.62 -1.74
N HIS A 77 -1.70 19.91 -1.64
CA HIS A 77 -0.34 20.45 -1.56
C HIS A 77 0.25 20.16 -0.18
N LEU A 78 1.50 19.69 -0.15
CA LEU A 78 2.20 19.32 1.08
C LEU A 78 3.25 20.38 1.44
N ASP A 79 4.24 20.56 0.58
CA ASP A 79 5.34 21.51 0.79
C ASP A 79 6.02 21.94 -0.54
N GLY A 80 7.11 22.70 -0.40
CA GLY A 80 7.85 23.27 -1.52
C GLY A 80 7.27 24.59 -2.01
N SER A 81 7.49 24.89 -3.29
CA SER A 81 7.13 26.17 -3.90
C SER A 81 5.66 26.20 -4.28
N GLU A 82 4.86 26.92 -3.49
CA GLU A 82 3.47 27.26 -3.80
C GLU A 82 3.32 27.88 -5.20
N MET A 83 4.25 28.78 -5.57
CA MET A 83 4.25 29.42 -6.89
C MET A 83 4.43 28.38 -8.01
N PHE A 84 5.22 27.34 -7.79
CA PHE A 84 5.40 26.26 -8.76
C PHE A 84 4.21 25.31 -8.79
N TYR A 85 3.67 24.93 -7.63
CA TYR A 85 2.42 24.17 -7.51
C TYR A 85 1.27 24.81 -8.29
N GLN A 86 1.10 26.14 -8.16
CA GLN A 86 0.07 26.89 -8.88
C GLN A 86 0.30 27.01 -10.39
N GLN A 87 1.48 26.67 -10.89
CA GLN A 87 1.84 26.78 -12.29
C GLN A 87 1.75 25.45 -13.03
N LEU A 88 1.95 24.32 -12.34
CA LEU A 88 1.78 23.00 -12.92
C LEU A 88 0.30 22.74 -13.27
N SER A 89 0.08 22.13 -14.43
CA SER A 89 -1.24 21.71 -14.90
C SER A 89 -1.38 20.20 -14.80
N LEU A 90 -2.57 19.76 -14.41
CA LEU A 90 -2.94 18.36 -14.31
C LEU A 90 -4.18 18.09 -15.15
N GLU A 91 -4.09 17.08 -15.99
CA GLU A 91 -5.24 16.49 -16.66
C GLU A 91 -5.44 15.07 -16.13
N ILE A 92 -6.69 14.74 -15.80
CA ILE A 92 -7.09 13.42 -15.30
C ILE A 92 -8.16 12.88 -16.24
N THR A 93 -7.92 11.70 -16.80
CA THR A 93 -8.86 11.04 -17.70
C THR A 93 -9.24 9.65 -17.20
N LYS A 94 -10.46 9.22 -17.51
CA LYS A 94 -10.97 7.87 -17.28
C LYS A 94 -11.42 7.31 -18.63
N GLY A 95 -10.56 6.50 -19.26
CA GLY A 95 -10.73 6.12 -20.67
C GLY A 95 -10.72 7.37 -21.58
N ASP A 96 -11.80 7.58 -22.32
CA ASP A 96 -11.96 8.74 -23.23
C ASP A 96 -12.54 9.98 -22.52
N ASP A 97 -12.99 9.86 -21.27
CA ASP A 97 -13.63 10.96 -20.53
C ASP A 97 -12.59 11.77 -19.75
N VAL A 98 -12.57 13.09 -19.96
CA VAL A 98 -11.73 14.01 -19.17
C VAL A 98 -12.47 14.38 -17.89
N LEU A 99 -11.93 13.93 -16.75
CA LEU A 99 -12.48 14.22 -15.42
C LEU A 99 -12.03 15.58 -14.91
N PHE A 100 -10.80 15.97 -15.20
CA PHE A 100 -10.21 17.24 -14.78
C PHE A 100 -9.16 17.71 -15.79
N HIS A 101 -9.09 19.02 -16.02
CA HIS A 101 -8.05 19.65 -16.84
C HIS A 101 -7.91 21.11 -16.39
N ASP A 102 -6.99 21.38 -15.47
CA ASP A 102 -6.62 22.74 -15.04
C ASP A 102 -5.31 22.69 -14.24
N LYS A 103 -4.91 23.82 -13.64
CA LYS A 103 -3.80 23.92 -12.68
C LYS A 103 -4.04 23.02 -11.47
N LEU A 104 -2.97 22.46 -10.90
CA LEU A 104 -3.03 21.69 -9.65
C LEU A 104 -3.75 22.47 -8.54
N SER A 105 -3.47 23.77 -8.42
CA SER A 105 -4.10 24.63 -7.41
C SER A 105 -5.59 24.91 -7.62
N GLN A 106 -6.13 24.57 -8.79
CA GLN A 106 -7.56 24.68 -9.09
C GLN A 106 -8.29 23.34 -8.92
N PHE A 107 -7.58 22.28 -8.55
CA PHE A 107 -8.21 21.00 -8.27
C PHE A 107 -9.20 21.14 -7.11
N THR A 108 -10.37 20.55 -7.29
CA THR A 108 -11.41 20.46 -6.27
C THR A 108 -11.78 19.00 -6.09
N LEU A 109 -11.99 18.60 -4.82
CA LEU A 109 -12.47 17.26 -4.45
C LEU A 109 -13.56 16.78 -5.43
N MET A 110 -13.27 15.67 -6.10
CA MET A 110 -14.23 14.95 -6.92
C MET A 110 -14.88 13.90 -6.05
N THR A 111 -16.21 13.97 -5.90
CA THR A 111 -16.95 13.05 -5.05
C THR A 111 -17.84 12.12 -5.85
N ASP A 112 -18.19 11.00 -5.21
CA ASP A 112 -19.21 10.08 -5.68
C ASP A 112 -18.93 9.43 -7.05
N LEU A 113 -17.65 9.11 -7.36
CA LEU A 113 -17.29 8.41 -8.59
C LEU A 113 -17.69 6.93 -8.47
N PRO A 114 -18.56 6.41 -9.37
CA PRO A 114 -19.05 5.05 -9.26
C PRO A 114 -18.02 4.03 -9.78
N LEU A 115 -17.86 2.92 -9.04
CA LEU A 115 -17.03 1.79 -9.43
C LEU A 115 -17.82 0.47 -9.24
N LEU A 116 -18.20 -0.15 -10.36
CA LEU A 116 -19.07 -1.33 -10.36
C LEU A 116 -18.39 -2.53 -9.70
N ALA A 117 -19.21 -3.46 -9.18
CA ALA A 117 -18.74 -4.72 -8.60
C ALA A 117 -17.78 -5.46 -9.53
N ASN A 118 -16.61 -5.89 -9.01
CA ASN A 118 -15.58 -6.61 -9.77
C ASN A 118 -15.15 -5.92 -11.08
N SER A 119 -15.24 -4.59 -11.13
CA SER A 119 -14.80 -3.79 -12.27
C SER A 119 -13.57 -2.96 -11.92
N GLU A 120 -12.94 -2.40 -12.95
CA GLU A 120 -11.76 -1.57 -12.83
C GLU A 120 -11.93 -0.26 -13.59
N ASP A 121 -11.39 0.81 -13.00
CA ASP A 121 -11.26 2.10 -13.64
C ASP A 121 -9.78 2.39 -13.93
N ASN A 122 -9.47 2.64 -15.20
CA ASN A 122 -8.16 3.09 -15.63
C ASN A 122 -8.14 4.62 -15.65
N ILE A 123 -7.37 5.19 -14.75
CA ILE A 123 -7.22 6.64 -14.58
C ILE A 123 -5.83 7.05 -15.04
N ALA A 124 -5.77 7.90 -16.05
CA ALA A 124 -4.53 8.50 -16.52
C ALA A 124 -4.38 9.93 -16.00
N PHE A 125 -3.19 10.24 -15.51
CA PHE A 125 -2.78 11.54 -15.00
C PHE A 125 -1.70 12.10 -15.92
N TYR A 126 -1.94 13.28 -16.46
CA TYR A 126 -1.01 14.02 -17.30
C TYR A 126 -0.60 15.29 -16.58
N LEU A 127 0.61 15.29 -16.02
CA LEU A 127 1.20 16.46 -15.39
C LEU A 127 2.04 17.22 -16.42
N THR A 128 1.75 18.50 -16.62
CA THR A 128 2.43 19.34 -17.59
C THR A 128 3.01 20.58 -16.92
N PHE A 129 4.25 20.92 -17.29
CA PHE A 129 4.85 22.22 -17.02
C PHE A 129 4.59 23.13 -18.23
N PRO A 130 3.70 24.14 -18.12
CA PRO A 130 3.30 24.89 -19.30
C PRO A 130 4.48 25.62 -19.97
N PRO A 131 4.61 25.58 -21.31
CA PRO A 131 5.75 26.15 -22.04
C PRO A 131 5.84 27.69 -21.95
N GLU A 132 4.73 28.37 -21.64
CA GLU A 132 4.68 29.80 -21.37
C GLU A 132 5.30 30.21 -20.02
N SER A 133 5.66 29.23 -19.18
CA SER A 133 6.27 29.49 -17.89
C SER A 133 7.68 30.07 -18.04
N GLY A 134 7.98 31.15 -17.32
CA GLY A 134 9.27 31.82 -17.40
C GLY A 134 10.38 31.13 -16.60
N ASN A 135 11.57 31.73 -16.62
CA ASN A 135 12.76 31.19 -15.94
C ASN A 135 12.67 31.29 -14.41
N GLU A 136 11.73 32.06 -13.87
CA GLU A 136 11.45 32.21 -12.45
C GLU A 136 11.07 30.90 -11.75
N TYR A 137 10.60 29.91 -12.52
CA TYR A 137 10.20 28.59 -12.02
C TYR A 137 11.35 27.57 -12.09
N GLN A 138 12.49 27.90 -12.72
CA GLN A 138 13.60 26.94 -12.87
C GLN A 138 14.24 26.61 -11.53
N GLY A 139 14.36 25.31 -11.24
CA GLY A 139 14.94 24.79 -10.00
C GLY A 139 14.01 24.87 -8.79
N LEU A 140 12.76 25.30 -8.97
CA LEU A 140 11.74 25.17 -7.94
C LEU A 140 11.24 23.73 -7.90
N THR A 141 10.93 23.26 -6.70
CA THR A 141 10.32 21.96 -6.47
C THR A 141 9.04 22.12 -5.66
N THR A 142 8.12 21.19 -5.80
CA THR A 142 6.88 21.14 -5.02
C THR A 142 6.49 19.70 -4.75
N ASN A 143 5.91 19.46 -3.58
CA ASN A 143 5.37 18.15 -3.23
C ASN A 143 3.87 18.26 -3.00
N ALA A 144 3.12 17.36 -3.61
CA ALA A 144 1.68 17.24 -3.44
C ALA A 144 1.32 15.75 -3.32
N GLU A 145 0.06 15.44 -3.06
CA GLU A 145 -0.43 14.08 -3.03
C GLU A 145 -1.82 13.99 -3.65
N ILE A 146 -2.06 12.92 -4.38
CA ILE A 146 -3.39 12.51 -4.84
C ILE A 146 -3.93 11.54 -3.80
N ILE A 147 -5.14 11.78 -3.32
CA ILE A 147 -5.80 10.96 -2.31
C ILE A 147 -7.01 10.32 -2.96
N ILE A 148 -7.11 9.00 -2.89
CA ILE A 148 -8.28 8.24 -3.35
C ILE A 148 -8.92 7.62 -2.12
N THR A 149 -10.20 7.92 -1.89
CA THR A 149 -10.96 7.35 -0.78
C THR A 149 -12.12 6.55 -1.34
N ALA A 150 -12.01 5.23 -1.33
CA ALA A 150 -13.13 4.35 -1.65
C ALA A 150 -13.97 4.09 -0.39
N TYR A 151 -15.27 3.95 -0.57
CA TYR A 151 -16.20 3.66 0.52
C TYR A 151 -17.46 2.96 0.02
N ASP A 152 -18.05 2.22 0.94
CA ASP A 152 -19.41 1.68 0.87
C ASP A 152 -20.16 1.98 2.19
N ASP A 153 -21.32 1.36 2.41
CA ASP A 153 -22.13 1.56 3.62
C ASP A 153 -21.45 1.05 4.91
N THR A 154 -20.38 0.26 4.78
CA THR A 154 -19.75 -0.52 5.85
C THR A 154 -18.26 -0.27 6.02
N GLU A 155 -17.54 0.01 4.94
CA GLU A 155 -16.08 0.13 4.90
C GLU A 155 -15.65 1.41 4.18
N THR A 156 -14.46 1.89 4.53
CA THR A 156 -13.83 3.06 3.90
C THR A 156 -12.33 2.82 3.87
N GLU A 157 -11.74 2.97 2.69
CA GLU A 157 -10.33 2.77 2.42
C GLU A 157 -9.76 4.01 1.74
N THR A 158 -8.70 4.57 2.32
CA THR A 158 -8.00 5.73 1.77
C THR A 158 -6.59 5.33 1.35
N SER A 159 -6.24 5.66 0.12
CA SER A 159 -4.91 5.51 -0.45
C SER A 159 -4.36 6.85 -0.90
N THR A 160 -3.07 7.07 -0.69
CA THR A 160 -2.41 8.34 -0.94
C THR A 160 -1.19 8.13 -1.83
N PHE A 161 -1.07 8.96 -2.87
CA PHE A 161 -0.06 8.86 -3.90
C PHE A 161 0.74 10.16 -3.98
N PRO A 162 2.01 10.16 -3.52
CA PRO A 162 2.84 11.34 -3.58
C PRO A 162 3.16 11.75 -5.02
N ILE A 163 3.15 13.06 -5.23
CA ILE A 163 3.73 13.78 -6.36
C ILE A 163 4.95 14.50 -5.82
N SER A 164 6.15 14.03 -6.18
CA SER A 164 7.39 14.77 -5.89
C SER A 164 8.01 15.28 -7.19
N THR A 165 8.37 16.56 -7.19
CA THR A 165 9.25 17.14 -8.21
C THR A 165 10.65 17.41 -7.67
N ASP A 166 11.02 16.79 -6.53
CA ASP A 166 12.36 16.82 -5.98
C ASP A 166 13.11 15.52 -6.25
N SER A 167 14.43 15.64 -6.36
CA SER A 167 15.35 14.51 -6.51
C SER A 167 15.63 13.81 -5.17
N GLN A 168 15.00 14.28 -4.10
CA GLN A 168 15.32 13.87 -2.75
C GLN A 168 14.21 12.96 -2.25
N SER A 169 14.30 11.71 -2.70
CA SER A 169 13.61 10.54 -2.16
C SER A 169 13.43 10.66 -0.64
N THR A 170 12.31 11.24 -0.21
CA THR A 170 11.82 11.15 1.15
C THR A 170 11.30 9.73 1.25
N SER A 171 12.18 8.86 1.74
CA SER A 171 11.94 7.44 1.99
C SER A 171 10.96 7.25 3.16
N ASP A 172 9.80 7.87 3.08
CA ASP A 172 8.63 7.67 3.95
C ASP A 172 7.47 7.01 3.19
N SER A 173 7.74 6.47 1.99
CA SER A 173 6.82 5.62 1.25
C SER A 173 6.30 4.50 2.14
N LEU A 174 4.99 4.54 2.36
CA LEU A 174 4.19 3.63 3.17
C LEU A 174 4.23 2.22 2.56
N LEU A 175 5.34 1.51 2.76
CA LEU A 175 5.35 0.07 2.57
C LEU A 175 4.36 -0.55 3.56
N PRO A 176 3.46 -1.46 3.13
CA PRO A 176 2.65 -2.23 4.06
C PRO A 176 3.57 -2.90 5.10
N ASN A 177 3.25 -2.75 6.39
CA ASN A 177 4.11 -3.17 7.51
C ASN A 177 4.19 -4.70 7.62
N THR A 178 5.00 -5.31 6.76
CA THR A 178 5.28 -6.75 6.71
C THR A 178 6.28 -7.20 7.78
N ALA A 179 7.06 -6.26 8.34
CA ALA A 179 8.07 -6.54 9.36
C ALA A 179 7.43 -7.09 10.66
N THR A 180 6.31 -6.52 11.09
CA THR A 180 5.66 -6.92 12.35
C THR A 180 5.17 -8.37 12.30
N ILE A 181 4.65 -8.82 11.15
CA ILE A 181 4.21 -10.21 10.95
C ILE A 181 5.41 -11.17 11.00
N MET A 182 6.51 -10.84 10.33
CA MET A 182 7.72 -11.69 10.31
C MET A 182 8.36 -11.83 11.70
N PHE A 183 8.41 -10.75 12.49
CA PHE A 183 8.93 -10.80 13.86
C PHE A 183 8.05 -11.63 14.80
N ASN A 184 6.72 -11.58 14.66
CA ASN A 184 5.81 -12.42 15.44
C ASN A 184 6.00 -13.92 15.15
N VAL A 185 6.17 -14.30 13.88
CA VAL A 185 6.45 -15.69 13.48
C VAL A 185 7.80 -16.16 14.03
N LEU A 186 8.84 -15.32 13.93
CA LEU A 186 10.16 -15.63 14.49
C LEU A 186 10.13 -15.81 16.01
N LEU A 187 9.39 -14.94 16.72
CA LEU A 187 9.24 -14.98 18.17
C LEU A 187 8.53 -16.25 18.63
N ILE A 188 7.47 -16.67 17.92
CA ILE A 188 6.78 -17.95 18.15
C ILE A 188 7.74 -19.12 17.96
N GLY A 189 8.56 -19.10 16.91
CA GLY A 189 9.58 -20.13 16.64
C GLY A 189 10.62 -20.25 17.77
N CYS A 190 11.12 -19.12 18.29
CA CYS A 190 12.05 -19.10 19.42
C CYS A 190 11.45 -19.69 20.69
N ILE A 191 10.18 -19.39 21.01
CA ILE A 191 9.48 -19.94 22.17
C ILE A 191 9.36 -21.47 22.03
N LEU A 192 9.03 -21.96 20.83
CA LEU A 192 8.90 -23.39 20.55
C LEU A 192 10.22 -24.14 20.73
N LEU A 193 11.34 -23.57 20.27
CA LEU A 193 12.67 -24.15 20.46
C LEU A 193 13.08 -24.22 21.93
N LEU A 194 12.81 -23.15 22.69
CA LEU A 194 13.11 -23.12 24.13
C LEU A 194 12.27 -24.14 24.91
N ALA A 195 10.98 -24.25 24.60
CA ALA A 195 10.09 -25.24 25.19
C ALA A 195 10.56 -26.67 24.87
N GLY A 196 10.92 -26.95 23.62
CA GLY A 196 11.45 -28.24 23.20
C GLY A 196 12.76 -28.61 23.91
N ALA A 197 13.69 -27.66 24.03
CA ALA A 197 14.94 -27.84 24.76
C ALA A 197 14.70 -28.14 26.25
N PHE A 198 13.75 -27.42 26.88
CA PHE A 198 13.40 -27.62 28.27
C PHE A 198 12.82 -29.03 28.53
N VAL A 199 11.92 -29.51 27.66
CA VAL A 199 11.36 -30.86 27.74
C VAL A 199 12.44 -31.93 27.58
N LEU A 200 13.37 -31.77 26.63
CA LEU A 200 14.48 -32.71 26.44
C LEU A 200 15.39 -32.79 27.67
N LEU A 201 15.70 -31.65 28.28
CA LEU A 201 16.50 -31.61 29.51
C LEU A 201 15.77 -32.26 30.69
N TYR A 202 14.46 -32.05 30.81
CA TYR A 202 13.65 -32.67 31.86
C TYR A 202 13.59 -34.19 31.75
N LEU A 203 13.38 -34.71 30.53
CA LEU A 203 13.36 -36.16 30.27
C LEU A 203 14.73 -36.80 30.50
N LYS A 204 15.82 -36.13 30.11
CA LYS A 204 17.18 -36.61 30.38
C LYS A 204 17.45 -36.69 31.89
N ARG A 205 16.95 -35.72 32.68
CA ARG A 205 17.18 -35.67 34.13
C ARG A 205 16.44 -36.78 34.87
N ASN A 206 15.22 -37.12 34.46
CA ASN A 206 14.48 -38.26 35.07
C ASN A 206 15.10 -39.61 34.70
N LYS A 207 15.67 -39.75 33.50
CA LYS A 207 16.31 -41.02 33.08
C LYS A 207 17.60 -41.32 33.84
N SER A 208 18.31 -40.29 34.32
CA SER A 208 19.50 -40.44 35.17
C SER A 208 19.19 -40.60 36.66
N ALA A 209 17.92 -40.59 37.06
CA ALA A 209 17.49 -40.83 38.45
C ALA A 209 16.98 -42.27 38.68
N GLU A 210 16.92 -43.09 37.62
CA GLU A 210 16.54 -44.51 37.66
C GLU A 210 17.72 -45.48 37.42
N GLU A 211 18.95 -44.97 37.27
CA GLU A 211 20.21 -45.75 37.39
C GLU A 211 20.80 -45.57 38.80
#